data_AF-A0ABD7DQJ4-F1
#
_entry.id   AF-A0ABD7DQJ4-F1
#
_cell.length_a   1.000
_cell.length_b   1.000
_cell.length_c   1.000
_cell.angle_alpha   90.00
_cell.angle_beta   90.00
_cell.angle_gamma   90.00
#
_symmetry.space_group_name_H-M   'P 1'
#
loop_
_entity.id
_entity.type
_entity.pdbx_description
1 polymer ?
#
loop_
_entity_poly.entity_id
_entity_poly.type
_entity_poly.pdbx_seq_one_letter_code
_entity_poly.pdbx_strand_id
1 'polypeptide(L)'
;MGYYVIDPETNEEIHVSKWKIKYPDQDASCEVCNTPVYVRADATPNRQDHFAHYKHSNCPTIKDGRKKYEHLHPTEKDEENAKKIKREVVANLWPIYQKCKEIMKGNQKGNEAFLYKKEFKEMIEKADERNIWAYKGLTLKYVPYVLLVNYGVFPKKDLRKRKVHFVFDSLMSNYDDLWIDSKVKQNIWRVYPDEQNSVEREQIDWDTSGLEPDYFINFITGISNEILEGKKVLS
;
A
#
# COMPACT_ATOMS: atom_id res chain seq x y z
N MET A 1 9.45 6.06 -13.80
CA MET A 1 8.52 6.87 -13.00
C MET A 1 7.62 7.55 -14.00
N GLY A 2 6.47 8.03 -13.55
CA GLY A 2 5.49 8.65 -14.43
C GLY A 2 6.00 9.94 -15.10
N TYR A 3 5.09 10.53 -15.86
CA TYR A 3 5.30 11.77 -16.58
C TYR A 3 5.04 13.03 -15.75
N TYR A 4 4.69 12.88 -14.47
CA TYR A 4 4.22 13.95 -13.59
C TYR A 4 4.99 13.95 -12.27
N VAL A 5 5.13 15.14 -11.69
CA VAL A 5 5.66 15.44 -10.34
C VAL A 5 4.91 16.64 -9.78
N ILE A 6 5.04 16.95 -8.49
CA ILE A 6 4.51 18.18 -7.91
C ILE A 6 5.41 19.37 -8.23
N ASP A 7 4.81 20.43 -8.77
CA ASP A 7 5.43 21.74 -8.95
C ASP A 7 5.65 22.39 -7.57
N PRO A 8 6.89 22.75 -7.18
CA PRO A 8 7.16 23.33 -5.86
C PRO A 8 6.52 24.71 -5.64
N GLU A 9 6.19 25.45 -6.70
CA GLU A 9 5.59 26.79 -6.59
C GLU A 9 4.06 26.73 -6.43
N THR A 10 3.40 25.85 -7.19
CA THR A 10 1.93 25.77 -7.22
C THR A 10 1.38 24.64 -6.36
N ASN A 11 2.22 23.68 -5.99
CA ASN A 11 1.84 22.44 -5.30
C ASN A 11 0.80 21.60 -6.10
N GLU A 12 0.83 21.70 -7.43
CA GLU A 12 0.01 20.94 -8.37
C GLU A 12 0.86 19.98 -9.23
N GLU A 13 0.24 18.97 -9.82
CA GLU A 13 0.92 18.07 -10.75
C GLU A 13 1.35 18.80 -12.04
N ILE A 14 2.62 18.69 -12.39
CA ILE A 14 3.20 19.24 -13.62
C ILE A 14 3.80 18.11 -14.48
N HIS A 15 3.43 18.11 -15.76
CA HIS A 15 3.95 17.15 -16.73
C HIS A 15 5.42 17.46 -17.06
N VAL A 16 6.22 16.43 -17.30
CA VAL A 16 7.67 16.46 -17.60
C VAL A 16 8.04 17.43 -18.73
N SER A 17 7.19 17.53 -19.77
CA SER A 17 7.43 18.48 -20.87
C SER A 17 7.35 19.95 -20.43
N LYS A 18 6.47 20.26 -19.46
CA LYS A 18 6.37 21.60 -18.87
C LYS A 18 7.47 21.82 -17.84
N TRP A 19 7.81 20.79 -17.05
CA TRP A 19 8.92 20.84 -16.09
C TRP A 19 10.23 21.26 -16.75
N LYS A 20 10.60 20.62 -17.86
CA LYS A 20 11.84 20.94 -18.61
C LYS A 20 11.94 22.40 -19.04
N ILE A 21 10.81 23.05 -19.31
CA ILE A 21 10.75 24.44 -19.74
C ILE A 21 10.83 25.37 -18.53
N LYS A 22 10.07 25.06 -17.46
CA LYS A 22 9.96 25.90 -16.26
C LYS A 22 11.21 25.82 -15.37
N TYR A 23 11.78 24.62 -15.24
CA TYR A 23 12.90 24.29 -14.36
C TYR A 23 14.02 23.62 -15.15
N PRO A 24 14.67 24.34 -16.09
CA PRO A 24 15.76 23.76 -16.87
C PRO A 24 16.88 23.31 -15.93
N ASP A 25 17.39 22.09 -16.17
CA ASP A 25 18.50 21.47 -15.43
C ASP A 25 18.27 21.26 -13.91
N GLN A 26 17.03 21.37 -13.43
CA GLN A 26 16.69 21.04 -12.04
C GLN A 26 16.07 19.66 -11.91
N ASP A 27 16.51 18.94 -10.89
CA ASP A 27 15.86 17.72 -10.44
C ASP A 27 14.51 18.04 -9.80
N ALA A 28 13.52 17.18 -10.05
CA ALA A 28 12.26 17.17 -9.31
C ALA A 28 12.38 16.29 -8.06
N SER A 29 11.37 16.35 -7.19
CA SER A 29 11.25 15.44 -6.04
C SER A 29 10.27 14.31 -6.36
N CYS A 30 10.66 13.06 -6.09
CA CYS A 30 9.72 11.93 -6.18
C CYS A 30 8.66 12.02 -5.08
N GLU A 31 7.38 12.03 -5.42
CA GLU A 31 6.31 12.11 -4.42
C GLU A 31 6.23 10.91 -3.47
N VAL A 32 6.75 9.74 -3.90
CA VAL A 32 6.69 8.52 -3.08
C VAL A 32 7.83 8.43 -2.09
N CYS A 33 9.00 8.97 -2.43
CA CYS A 33 10.20 8.80 -1.61
C CYS A 33 10.96 10.07 -1.25
N ASN A 34 10.52 11.21 -1.75
CA ASN A 34 11.12 12.52 -1.56
C ASN A 34 12.61 12.59 -1.93
N THR A 35 13.10 11.64 -2.74
CA THR A 35 14.47 11.68 -3.29
C THR A 35 14.47 12.36 -4.67
N PRO A 36 15.59 13.00 -5.05
CA PRO A 36 15.71 13.66 -6.34
C PRO A 36 15.50 12.70 -7.52
N VAL A 37 14.80 13.20 -8.54
CA VAL A 37 14.58 12.54 -9.82
C VAL A 37 14.93 13.48 -10.95
N TYR A 38 15.61 12.96 -11.96
CA TYR A 38 16.02 13.74 -13.11
C TYR A 38 15.13 13.43 -14.31
N VAL A 39 15.11 14.34 -15.28
CA VAL A 39 14.42 14.08 -16.52
C VAL A 39 15.29 13.26 -17.45
N ARG A 40 14.82 12.06 -17.81
CA ARG A 40 15.50 11.18 -18.75
C ARG A 40 14.87 11.32 -20.13
N ALA A 41 15.67 11.80 -21.08
CA ALA A 41 15.32 11.75 -22.48
C ALA A 41 15.50 10.32 -23.01
N ASP A 42 14.49 9.81 -23.71
CA ASP A 42 14.57 8.50 -24.34
C ASP A 42 15.22 8.67 -25.72
N ALA A 43 16.28 7.91 -25.99
CA ALA A 43 17.03 8.02 -27.25
C ALA A 43 16.28 7.42 -28.46
N THR A 44 15.13 6.79 -28.20
CA THR A 44 14.32 6.08 -29.21
C THR A 44 13.26 7.02 -29.80
N PRO A 45 13.13 7.11 -31.13
CA PRO A 45 12.03 7.86 -31.76
C PRO A 45 10.67 7.36 -31.23
N ASN A 46 9.74 8.28 -30.95
CA ASN A 46 8.40 8.06 -30.41
C ASN A 46 8.26 7.69 -28.91
N ARG A 47 9.32 7.81 -28.10
CA ARG A 47 9.17 7.76 -26.63
C ARG A 47 9.25 9.15 -26.02
N GLN A 48 8.34 9.44 -25.11
CA GLN A 48 8.31 10.70 -24.37
C GLN A 48 9.34 10.68 -23.25
N ASP A 49 9.86 11.87 -22.95
CA ASP A 49 10.66 12.09 -21.74
C ASP A 49 9.90 11.65 -20.49
N HIS A 50 10.60 11.21 -19.45
CA HIS A 50 9.98 10.84 -18.18
C HIS A 50 10.92 11.14 -17.02
N PHE A 51 10.37 11.19 -15.81
CA PHE A 51 11.18 11.29 -14.60
C PHE A 51 11.81 9.93 -14.27
N ALA A 52 13.07 9.94 -13.86
CA ALA A 52 13.81 8.76 -13.50
C ALA A 52 14.58 8.97 -12.19
N HIS A 53 14.58 7.94 -11.35
CA HIS A 53 15.50 7.90 -10.23
C HIS A 53 16.94 7.70 -10.70
N TYR A 54 17.87 8.24 -9.93
CA TYR A 54 19.27 7.87 -10.01
C TYR A 54 19.50 6.39 -9.70
N LYS A 55 20.67 5.88 -10.13
CA LYS A 55 21.09 4.50 -9.81
C LYS A 55 21.10 4.30 -8.29
N HIS A 56 20.77 3.08 -7.85
CA HIS A 56 20.71 2.69 -6.44
C HIS A 56 19.67 3.43 -5.59
N SER A 57 18.65 4.05 -6.21
CA SER A 57 17.51 4.54 -5.46
C SER A 57 16.85 3.40 -4.66
N ASN A 58 16.43 3.72 -3.44
CA ASN A 58 15.71 2.80 -2.56
C ASN A 58 14.20 2.98 -2.66
N CYS A 59 13.71 3.71 -3.66
CA CYS A 59 12.29 4.00 -3.79
C CYS A 59 11.47 2.69 -3.86
N PRO A 60 10.42 2.55 -3.05
CA PRO A 60 9.58 1.35 -3.05
C PRO A 60 8.89 1.09 -4.39
N THR A 61 8.76 2.10 -5.25
CA THR A 61 8.11 1.99 -6.57
C THR A 61 8.99 1.32 -7.63
N ILE A 62 10.30 1.18 -7.38
CA ILE A 62 11.21 0.49 -8.30
C ILE A 62 11.53 -0.93 -7.80
N LYS A 63 11.78 -1.84 -8.74
CA LYS A 63 11.90 -3.28 -8.48
C LYS A 63 12.89 -3.63 -7.35
N ASP A 64 14.05 -3.00 -7.31
CA ASP A 64 15.07 -3.30 -6.30
C ASP A 64 14.77 -2.65 -4.95
N GLY A 65 14.24 -1.42 -4.92
CA GLY A 65 13.81 -0.77 -3.68
C GLY A 65 12.66 -1.53 -3.01
N ARG A 66 11.75 -2.10 -3.81
CA ARG A 66 10.63 -2.92 -3.33
C ARG A 66 11.06 -4.15 -2.52
N LYS A 67 12.18 -4.80 -2.85
CA LYS A 67 12.64 -6.02 -2.16
C LYS A 67 12.79 -5.81 -0.66
N LYS A 68 13.13 -4.60 -0.22
CA LYS A 68 13.23 -4.25 1.21
C LYS A 68 11.90 -4.40 1.95
N TYR A 69 10.79 -4.14 1.28
CA TYR A 69 9.44 -4.24 1.83
C TYR A 69 8.86 -5.67 1.79
N GLU A 70 9.48 -6.59 1.03
CA GLU A 70 8.99 -7.97 0.89
C GLU A 70 9.25 -8.84 2.13
N HIS A 71 10.19 -8.42 2.98
CA HIS A 71 10.69 -9.17 4.15
C HIS A 71 10.75 -8.34 5.45
N LEU A 72 10.00 -7.24 5.54
CA LEU A 72 9.91 -6.50 6.79
C LEU A 72 9.18 -7.36 7.84
N HIS A 73 9.79 -7.48 9.01
CA HIS A 73 9.24 -8.10 10.20
C HIS A 73 9.02 -7.05 11.28
N PRO A 74 8.11 -7.29 12.25
CA PRO A 74 7.93 -6.39 13.38
C PRO A 74 9.25 -6.20 14.11
N THR A 75 9.70 -4.95 14.28
CA THR A 75 10.89 -4.68 15.09
C THR A 75 10.56 -4.79 16.58
N GLU A 76 9.35 -4.36 16.94
CA GLU A 76 8.74 -4.56 18.25
C GLU A 76 7.47 -5.41 18.10
N LYS A 77 7.36 -6.47 18.91
CA LYS A 77 6.21 -7.39 18.90
C LYS A 77 5.25 -7.09 20.03
N ASP A 78 3.96 -7.00 19.72
CA ASP A 78 2.87 -6.91 20.67
C ASP A 78 1.90 -8.09 20.47
N GLU A 79 2.15 -9.18 21.19
CA GLU A 79 1.38 -10.42 21.08
C GLU A 79 -0.03 -10.31 21.70
N GLU A 80 -0.23 -9.38 22.65
CA GLU A 80 -1.53 -9.12 23.23
C GLU A 80 -2.42 -8.37 22.22
N ASN A 81 -1.87 -7.34 21.59
CA ASN A 81 -2.54 -6.65 20.50
C ASN A 81 -2.78 -7.59 19.30
N ALA A 82 -1.84 -8.48 18.98
CA ALA A 82 -2.01 -9.45 17.90
C ALA A 82 -3.26 -10.33 18.06
N LYS A 83 -3.51 -10.82 19.29
CA LYS A 83 -4.71 -11.60 19.62
C LYS A 83 -5.97 -10.78 19.40
N LYS A 84 -5.99 -9.55 19.92
CA LYS A 84 -7.11 -8.62 19.78
C LYS A 84 -7.40 -8.33 18.30
N ILE A 85 -6.39 -7.95 17.52
CA ILE A 85 -6.53 -7.64 16.10
C ILE A 85 -7.02 -8.85 15.31
N LYS A 86 -6.54 -10.06 15.59
CA LYS A 86 -7.07 -11.27 14.94
C LYS A 86 -8.57 -11.44 15.19
N ARG A 87 -9.04 -11.23 16.42
CA ARG A 87 -10.47 -11.29 16.75
C ARG A 87 -11.27 -10.22 16.02
N GLU A 88 -10.79 -8.98 16.03
CA GLU A 88 -11.40 -7.87 15.28
C GLU A 88 -11.47 -8.14 13.77
N VAL A 89 -10.42 -8.73 13.19
CA VAL A 89 -10.38 -9.08 11.77
C VAL A 89 -11.40 -10.16 11.44
N VAL A 90 -11.50 -11.21 12.26
CA VAL A 90 -12.52 -12.26 12.07
C VAL A 90 -13.92 -11.69 12.16
N ALA A 91 -14.16 -10.77 13.10
CA ALA A 91 -15.43 -10.05 13.23
C ALA A 91 -15.79 -9.20 12.00
N ASN A 92 -14.78 -8.66 11.31
CA ASN A 92 -14.95 -7.65 10.27
C ASN A 92 -14.43 -8.07 8.89
N LEU A 93 -14.34 -9.37 8.59
CA LEU A 93 -13.75 -9.88 7.33
C LEU A 93 -14.37 -9.25 6.08
N TRP A 94 -15.69 -9.07 6.07
CA TRP A 94 -16.40 -8.52 4.92
C TRP A 94 -16.12 -7.02 4.71
N PRO A 95 -16.28 -6.14 5.72
CA PRO A 95 -15.86 -4.75 5.61
C PRO A 95 -14.38 -4.58 5.19
N ILE A 96 -13.47 -5.37 5.77
CA ILE A 96 -12.04 -5.35 5.41
C ILE A 96 -11.85 -5.71 3.93
N TYR A 97 -12.49 -6.78 3.46
CA TYR A 97 -12.47 -7.15 2.05
C TYR A 97 -13.01 -6.04 1.14
N GLN A 98 -14.10 -5.39 1.52
CA GLN A 98 -14.68 -4.28 0.77
C GLN A 98 -13.71 -3.11 0.68
N LYS A 99 -13.07 -2.71 1.78
CA LYS A 99 -12.08 -1.63 1.77
C LYS A 99 -10.84 -1.99 0.94
N CYS A 100 -10.34 -3.22 1.04
CA CYS A 100 -9.27 -3.70 0.14
C CYS A 100 -9.67 -3.62 -1.34
N LYS A 101 -10.92 -3.94 -1.68
CA LYS A 101 -11.43 -3.87 -3.05
C LYS A 101 -11.57 -2.43 -3.53
N GLU A 102 -12.01 -1.51 -2.67
CA GLU A 102 -12.04 -0.07 -2.94
C GLU A 102 -10.65 0.47 -3.25
N ILE A 103 -9.68 0.20 -2.35
CA ILE A 103 -8.27 0.59 -2.53
C ILE A 103 -7.68 -0.04 -3.79
N MET A 104 -8.04 -1.29 -4.12
CA MET A 104 -7.59 -1.95 -5.35
C MET A 104 -8.14 -1.24 -6.59
N LYS A 105 -9.42 -0.86 -6.57
CA LYS A 105 -10.13 -0.32 -7.73
C LYS A 105 -9.49 0.98 -8.25
N GLY A 106 -9.12 1.88 -7.34
CA GLY A 106 -8.53 3.16 -7.70
C GLY A 106 -9.48 4.24 -8.20
N ASN A 107 -8.88 5.40 -8.49
CA ASN A 107 -9.62 6.63 -8.75
C ASN A 107 -9.78 6.93 -10.24
N GLN A 108 -9.07 6.20 -11.12
CA GLN A 108 -9.15 6.40 -12.56
C GLN A 108 -10.33 5.63 -13.18
N LYS A 109 -11.32 6.38 -13.68
CA LYS A 109 -12.44 5.86 -14.50
C LYS A 109 -11.87 5.13 -15.72
N GLY A 110 -11.86 3.80 -15.68
CA GLY A 110 -11.50 2.93 -16.82
C GLY A 110 -10.36 1.94 -16.56
N ASN A 111 -9.65 2.06 -15.43
CA ASN A 111 -8.51 1.20 -15.09
C ASN A 111 -8.74 0.43 -13.79
N GLU A 112 -9.92 -0.18 -13.66
CA GLU A 112 -10.28 -0.91 -12.45
C GLU A 112 -9.37 -2.14 -12.27
N ALA A 113 -8.51 -2.13 -11.25
CA ALA A 113 -7.92 -3.37 -10.79
C ALA A 113 -8.93 -4.10 -9.91
N PHE A 114 -9.11 -5.39 -10.17
CA PHE A 114 -10.08 -6.23 -9.46
C PHE A 114 -9.36 -7.02 -8.37
N LEU A 115 -9.88 -7.07 -7.13
CA LEU A 115 -9.40 -7.97 -6.09
C LEU A 115 -10.25 -9.24 -6.05
N TYR A 116 -9.62 -10.41 -6.25
CA TYR A 116 -10.32 -11.69 -6.20
C TYR A 116 -10.46 -12.16 -4.74
N LYS A 117 -11.59 -12.78 -4.39
CA LYS A 117 -11.80 -13.37 -3.05
C LYS A 117 -10.69 -14.35 -2.66
N LYS A 118 -10.20 -15.15 -3.62
CA LYS A 118 -9.08 -16.07 -3.40
C LYS A 118 -7.79 -15.33 -3.02
N GLU A 119 -7.51 -14.20 -3.66
CA GLU A 119 -6.32 -13.39 -3.31
C GLU A 119 -6.49 -12.73 -1.94
N PHE A 120 -7.71 -12.31 -1.59
CA PHE A 120 -7.97 -11.84 -0.23
C PHE A 120 -7.72 -12.93 0.82
N LYS A 121 -8.12 -14.18 0.54
CA LYS A 121 -7.76 -15.33 1.39
C LYS A 121 -6.24 -15.48 1.52
N GLU A 122 -5.53 -15.46 0.39
CA GLU A 122 -4.06 -15.57 0.37
C GLU A 122 -3.37 -14.38 1.09
N MET A 123 -3.95 -13.18 1.05
CA MET A 123 -3.45 -12.00 1.80
C MET A 123 -3.47 -12.27 3.30
N ILE A 124 -4.58 -12.83 3.80
CA ILE A 124 -4.76 -13.18 5.20
C ILE A 124 -3.81 -14.32 5.62
N GLU A 125 -3.65 -15.34 4.77
CA GLU A 125 -2.70 -16.44 5.03
C GLU A 125 -1.26 -15.95 5.11
N LYS A 126 -0.82 -15.09 4.17
CA LYS A 126 0.51 -14.47 4.21
C LYS A 126 0.71 -13.59 5.43
N ALA A 127 -0.34 -12.89 5.86
CA ALA A 127 -0.33 -12.08 7.06
C ALA A 127 -0.06 -12.93 8.32
N ASP A 128 -0.73 -14.08 8.43
CA ASP A 128 -0.47 -15.08 9.48
C ASP A 128 0.97 -15.60 9.40
N GLU A 129 1.45 -16.02 8.22
CA GLU A 129 2.80 -16.55 8.02
C GLU A 129 3.91 -15.56 8.40
N ARG A 130 3.69 -14.28 8.15
CA ARG A 130 4.64 -13.20 8.44
C ARG A 130 4.52 -12.63 9.85
N ASN A 131 3.53 -13.09 10.61
CA ASN A 131 3.15 -12.57 11.93
C ASN A 131 2.92 -11.05 11.91
N ILE A 132 2.27 -10.52 10.87
CA ILE A 132 2.01 -9.06 10.77
C ILE A 132 1.12 -8.57 11.91
N TRP A 133 0.33 -9.46 12.52
CA TRP A 133 -0.61 -9.10 13.58
C TRP A 133 0.12 -8.63 14.84
N ALA A 134 1.38 -9.04 15.04
CA ALA A 134 2.20 -8.63 16.17
C ALA A 134 2.92 -7.29 15.97
N TYR A 135 2.68 -6.61 14.84
CA TYR A 135 3.11 -5.23 14.63
C TYR A 135 2.56 -4.33 15.72
N LYS A 136 3.43 -3.52 16.36
CA LYS A 136 3.12 -2.83 17.62
C LYS A 136 1.81 -2.07 17.64
N GLY A 137 1.70 -0.79 17.35
CA GLY A 137 0.39 -0.07 17.37
C GLY A 137 -0.58 -0.44 16.24
N LEU A 138 -0.55 -1.65 15.68
CA LEU A 138 -1.49 -2.05 14.63
C LEU A 138 -2.93 -1.96 15.15
N THR A 139 -3.77 -1.24 14.40
CA THR A 139 -5.21 -1.14 14.67
C THR A 139 -5.99 -1.61 13.45
N LEU A 140 -7.27 -1.92 13.63
CA LEU A 140 -8.15 -2.35 12.54
C LEU A 140 -8.14 -1.38 11.35
N LYS A 141 -8.04 -0.07 11.61
CA LYS A 141 -7.92 1.00 10.60
C LYS A 141 -6.84 0.70 9.56
N TYR A 142 -5.71 0.14 9.98
CA TYR A 142 -4.54 -0.08 9.10
C TYR A 142 -4.57 -1.44 8.40
N VAL A 143 -5.41 -2.37 8.84
CA VAL A 143 -5.41 -3.76 8.34
C VAL A 143 -5.55 -3.85 6.82
N PRO A 144 -6.52 -3.20 6.14
CA PRO A 144 -6.66 -3.33 4.68
C PRO A 144 -5.39 -2.93 3.93
N TYR A 145 -4.74 -1.86 4.38
CA TYR A 145 -3.54 -1.29 3.78
C TYR A 145 -2.34 -2.22 3.97
N VAL A 146 -2.12 -2.69 5.20
CA VAL A 146 -1.01 -3.60 5.52
C VAL A 146 -1.16 -4.92 4.75
N LEU A 147 -2.37 -5.45 4.62
CA LEU A 147 -2.63 -6.66 3.84
C LEU A 147 -2.27 -6.49 2.36
N LEU A 148 -2.65 -5.35 1.75
CA LEU A 148 -2.36 -5.06 0.35
C LEU A 148 -0.85 -4.92 0.09
N VAL A 149 -0.13 -4.21 0.96
CA VAL A 149 1.33 -4.05 0.83
C VAL A 149 2.05 -5.40 1.03
N ASN A 150 1.64 -6.18 2.02
CA ASN A 150 2.28 -7.46 2.34
C ASN A 150 2.02 -8.57 1.30
N TYR A 151 0.95 -8.47 0.51
CA TYR A 151 0.71 -9.45 -0.55
C TYR A 151 1.82 -9.46 -1.61
N GLY A 152 2.38 -8.28 -1.88
CA GLY A 152 3.36 -8.04 -2.92
C GLY A 152 2.72 -7.63 -4.24
N VAL A 153 3.01 -8.37 -5.31
CA VAL A 153 2.47 -8.03 -6.64
C VAL A 153 1.25 -8.85 -7.00
N PHE A 154 0.19 -8.15 -7.35
CA PHE A 154 -1.01 -8.67 -7.97
C PHE A 154 -0.80 -8.77 -9.50
N PRO A 155 -0.77 -9.98 -10.06
CA PRO A 155 -0.53 -10.17 -11.49
C PRO A 155 -1.77 -9.81 -12.32
N LYS A 156 -1.56 -9.60 -13.63
CA LYS A 156 -2.64 -9.50 -14.62
C LYS A 156 -3.48 -10.78 -14.62
N LYS A 157 -4.80 -10.61 -14.66
CA LYS A 157 -5.82 -11.67 -14.72
C LYS A 157 -7.01 -11.20 -15.55
N ASP A 158 -7.99 -12.05 -15.79
CA ASP A 158 -9.15 -11.75 -16.66
C ASP A 158 -9.82 -10.40 -16.37
N LEU A 159 -10.14 -10.14 -15.10
CA LEU A 159 -10.78 -8.90 -14.62
C LEU A 159 -9.76 -7.83 -14.19
N ARG A 160 -8.47 -8.17 -14.15
CA ARG A 160 -7.38 -7.26 -13.78
C ARG A 160 -6.43 -7.09 -14.95
N LYS A 161 -6.65 -6.06 -15.77
CA LYS A 161 -5.88 -5.84 -17.00
C LYS A 161 -4.44 -5.35 -16.75
N ARG A 162 -4.10 -4.97 -15.51
CA ARG A 162 -2.81 -4.39 -15.14
C ARG A 162 -2.19 -5.13 -13.97
N LYS A 163 -0.86 -5.24 -13.98
CA LYS A 163 -0.11 -5.66 -12.79
C LYS A 163 -0.13 -4.50 -11.80
N VAL A 164 -0.28 -4.79 -10.51
CA VAL A 164 -0.36 -3.75 -9.49
C VAL A 164 0.26 -4.22 -8.18
N HIS A 165 0.89 -3.32 -7.45
CA HIS A 165 1.31 -3.55 -6.07
C HIS A 165 1.12 -2.29 -5.27
N PHE A 166 1.21 -2.43 -3.95
CA PHE A 166 1.03 -1.32 -3.02
C PHE A 166 2.28 -1.14 -2.20
N VAL A 167 2.57 0.12 -1.90
CA VAL A 167 3.69 0.51 -1.04
C VAL A 167 3.23 1.66 -0.15
N PHE A 168 3.79 1.73 1.04
CA PHE A 168 3.59 2.91 1.88
C PHE A 168 4.53 4.04 1.47
N ASP A 169 4.26 5.26 1.96
CA ASP A 169 5.17 6.40 1.82
C ASP A 169 6.59 6.02 2.30
N SER A 170 7.62 6.35 1.51
CA SER A 170 8.98 5.91 1.84
C SER A 170 9.63 6.71 2.97
N LEU A 171 8.98 7.77 3.47
CA LEU A 171 9.40 8.38 4.74
C LEU A 171 9.36 7.37 5.90
N MET A 172 8.59 6.30 5.75
CA MET A 172 8.53 5.21 6.73
C MET A 172 9.59 4.17 6.41
N SER A 173 10.54 4.04 7.33
CA SER A 173 11.67 3.12 7.23
C SER A 173 11.24 1.67 7.47
N ASN A 174 10.12 1.48 8.16
CA ASN A 174 9.49 0.20 8.47
C ASN A 174 7.96 0.38 8.65
N TYR A 175 7.22 -0.71 8.87
CA TYR A 175 5.78 -0.61 9.14
C TYR A 175 5.47 -0.02 10.53
N ASP A 176 6.35 -0.18 11.51
CA ASP A 176 6.15 0.34 12.87
C ASP A 176 5.97 1.87 12.88
N ASP A 177 6.67 2.58 11.99
CA ASP A 177 6.55 4.02 11.79
C ASP A 177 5.11 4.44 11.41
N LEU A 178 4.31 3.56 10.78
CA LEU A 178 2.93 3.88 10.34
C LEU A 178 1.98 4.17 11.49
N TRP A 179 2.11 3.50 12.63
CA TRP A 179 1.13 3.65 13.72
C TRP A 179 1.74 4.25 14.97
N ILE A 180 3.07 4.29 15.08
CA ILE A 180 3.77 4.93 16.20
C ILE A 180 3.84 6.45 16.00
N ASP A 181 3.97 6.95 14.76
CA ASP A 181 4.04 8.39 14.47
C ASP A 181 2.85 8.88 13.61
N SER A 182 1.77 9.27 14.28
CA SER A 182 0.54 9.77 13.64
C SER A 182 0.65 11.19 13.05
N LYS A 183 1.80 11.87 13.21
CA LYS A 183 2.00 13.24 12.71
C LYS A 183 2.44 13.31 11.25
N VAL A 184 2.89 12.19 10.69
CA VAL A 184 3.26 12.07 9.27
C VAL A 184 2.00 11.81 8.44
N LYS A 185 1.82 12.48 7.29
CA LYS A 185 0.72 12.18 6.36
C LYS A 185 0.86 10.72 5.89
N GLN A 186 -0.12 9.89 6.19
CA GLN A 186 -0.06 8.46 5.91
C GLN A 186 -0.80 8.17 4.61
N ASN A 187 -0.03 7.89 3.57
CA ASN A 187 -0.55 7.51 2.27
C ASN A 187 -0.12 6.08 1.92
N ILE A 188 -0.96 5.41 1.15
CA ILE A 188 -0.62 4.23 0.39
C ILE A 188 -0.51 4.62 -1.09
N TRP A 189 0.47 4.05 -1.76
CA TRP A 189 0.73 4.25 -3.17
C TRP A 189 0.41 2.98 -3.92
N ARG A 190 -0.52 3.08 -4.89
CA ARG A 190 -0.79 2.03 -5.87
C ARG A 190 0.18 2.21 -7.03
N VAL A 191 0.96 1.17 -7.34
CA VAL A 191 2.03 1.24 -8.33
C VAL A 191 1.76 0.24 -9.46
N TYR A 192 1.75 0.73 -10.70
CA TYR A 192 1.58 -0.09 -11.89
C TYR A 192 2.92 -0.29 -12.61
N PRO A 193 3.63 -1.41 -12.33
CA PRO A 193 4.98 -1.62 -12.85
C PRO A 193 5.05 -1.73 -14.39
N ASP A 194 3.94 -2.09 -15.03
CA ASP A 194 3.89 -2.29 -16.48
C ASP A 194 3.71 -0.96 -17.25
N GLU A 195 3.42 0.15 -16.56
CA GLU A 195 3.12 1.46 -17.17
C GLU A 195 4.14 2.52 -16.74
N GLN A 196 5.41 2.27 -17.03
CA GLN A 196 6.53 3.15 -16.66
C GLN A 196 6.55 3.54 -15.17
N ASN A 197 5.96 2.71 -14.31
CA ASN A 197 5.72 2.97 -12.89
C ASN A 197 4.87 4.23 -12.65
N SER A 198 3.72 4.32 -13.31
CA SER A 198 2.66 5.22 -12.86
C SER A 198 2.24 4.84 -11.44
N VAL A 199 1.95 5.87 -10.64
CA VAL A 199 1.54 5.73 -9.25
C VAL A 199 0.25 6.49 -9.02
N GLU A 200 -0.61 5.95 -8.17
CA GLU A 200 -1.78 6.65 -7.64
C GLU A 200 -1.67 6.70 -6.13
N ARG A 201 -2.02 7.86 -5.55
CA ARG A 201 -2.03 8.07 -4.10
C ARG A 201 -3.42 7.83 -3.54
N GLU A 202 -3.48 7.17 -2.39
CA GLU A 202 -4.69 7.06 -1.57
C GLU A 202 -4.34 7.35 -0.11
N GLN A 203 -5.20 8.12 0.56
CA GLN A 203 -5.01 8.47 1.96
C GLN A 203 -5.43 7.30 2.85
N ILE A 204 -4.73 7.11 3.97
CA ILE A 204 -5.12 6.14 4.99
C ILE A 204 -6.12 6.78 5.96
N ASP A 205 -7.41 6.62 5.66
CA ASP A 205 -8.50 7.33 6.32
C ASP A 205 -9.71 6.45 6.67
N TRP A 206 -9.53 5.13 6.66
CA TRP A 206 -10.65 4.22 6.86
C TRP A 206 -11.30 4.42 8.24
N ASP A 207 -12.57 4.83 8.24
CA ASP A 207 -13.37 4.96 9.45
C ASP A 207 -13.84 3.58 9.92
N THR A 208 -13.40 3.19 11.11
CA THR A 208 -13.74 1.92 11.75
C THR A 208 -14.76 2.07 12.88
N SER A 209 -15.30 3.27 13.11
CA SER A 209 -16.21 3.54 14.23
C SER A 209 -17.53 2.74 14.17
N GLY A 210 -17.96 2.38 12.95
CA GLY A 210 -19.16 1.58 12.72
C GLY A 210 -18.94 0.07 12.61
N LEU A 211 -17.71 -0.41 12.84
CA LEU A 211 -17.38 -1.83 12.73
C LEU A 211 -17.77 -2.62 13.98
N GLU A 212 -18.06 -3.90 13.80
CA GLU A 212 -18.45 -4.77 14.90
C GLU A 212 -17.32 -4.88 15.94
N PRO A 213 -17.61 -4.72 17.24
CA PRO A 213 -16.63 -4.94 18.29
C PRO A 213 -16.30 -6.44 18.41
N ASP A 214 -15.08 -6.75 18.84
CA ASP A 214 -14.55 -8.12 18.89
C ASP A 214 -15.42 -9.10 19.72
N TYR A 215 -16.06 -8.63 20.79
CA TYR A 215 -16.93 -9.43 21.64
C TYR A 215 -18.25 -9.84 20.95
N PHE A 216 -18.67 -9.16 19.88
CA PHE A 216 -20.01 -9.32 19.31
C PHE A 216 -20.21 -10.73 18.72
N ILE A 217 -19.20 -11.27 18.03
CA ILE A 217 -19.28 -12.65 17.51
C ILE A 217 -19.44 -13.65 18.65
N ASN A 218 -18.65 -13.53 19.72
CA ASN A 218 -18.75 -14.41 20.88
C ASN A 218 -20.16 -14.34 21.49
N PHE A 219 -20.70 -13.13 21.66
CA PHE A 219 -22.04 -12.91 22.19
C PHE A 219 -23.13 -13.57 21.35
N ILE A 220 -23.07 -13.47 20.02
CA ILE A 220 -24.10 -14.01 19.12
C ILE A 220 -23.95 -15.52 18.90
N THR A 221 -22.72 -16.02 18.78
CA THR A 221 -22.45 -17.40 18.33
C THR A 221 -22.05 -18.36 19.45
N GLY A 222 -21.66 -17.83 20.62
CA GLY A 222 -21.07 -18.60 21.71
C GLY A 222 -19.64 -19.08 21.45
N ILE A 223 -19.02 -18.73 20.33
CA ILE A 223 -17.64 -19.12 19.99
C ILE A 223 -16.66 -18.37 20.89
N SER A 224 -15.83 -19.07 21.67
CA SER A 224 -14.88 -18.43 22.57
C SER A 224 -13.82 -17.59 21.84
N ASN A 225 -13.37 -16.53 22.50
CA ASN A 225 -12.31 -15.66 21.99
C ASN A 225 -11.02 -16.44 21.73
N GLU A 226 -10.68 -17.42 22.56
CA GLU A 226 -9.52 -18.31 22.38
C GLU A 226 -9.56 -19.05 21.04
N ILE A 227 -10.74 -19.49 20.59
CA ILE A 227 -10.90 -20.14 19.28
C ILE A 227 -10.66 -19.13 18.15
N LEU A 228 -11.10 -17.87 18.31
CA LEU A 228 -10.88 -16.81 17.34
C LEU A 228 -9.40 -16.37 17.28
N GLU A 229 -8.68 -16.47 18.40
CA GLU A 229 -7.24 -16.18 18.50
C GLU A 229 -6.36 -17.28 17.91
N GLY A 230 -6.75 -18.54 18.10
CA GLY A 230 -6.00 -19.72 17.66
C GLY A 230 -6.31 -20.19 16.24
N LYS A 231 -7.41 -19.72 15.64
CA LYS A 231 -7.68 -19.96 14.23
C LYS A 231 -6.72 -19.15 13.37
N LYS A 232 -6.08 -19.80 12.39
CA LYS A 232 -5.70 -19.10 11.16
C LYS A 232 -6.96 -18.36 10.71
N VAL A 233 -6.83 -17.08 10.37
CA VAL A 233 -7.98 -16.19 10.14
C VAL A 233 -8.91 -16.75 9.03
N LEU A 234 -8.43 -17.72 8.25
CA LEU A 234 -9.24 -18.61 7.42
C LEU A 234 -8.79 -20.08 7.61
N SER A 235 -9.71 -20.96 8.03
CA SER A 235 -9.59 -22.43 7.90
C SER A 235 -10.32 -22.88 6.63
#